data_AF-A0A2X3K2P1-F1
#
_entry.id   AF-A0A2X3K2P1-F1
#
_cell.length_a   1.000
_cell.length_b   1.000
_cell.length_c   1.000
_cell.angle_alpha   90.00
_cell.angle_beta   90.00
_cell.angle_gamma   90.00
#
_symmetry.space_group_name_H-M   'P 1'
#
loop_
_entity.id
_entity.type
_entity.pdbx_description
1 polymer ?
#
loop_
_entity_poly.entity_id
_entity_poly.type
_entity_poly.pdbx_seq_one_letter_code
_entity_poly.pdbx_strand_id
1 'polypeptide(L)'
;MISAPFPNLALWRRLQKPVLPVCLMHMQGNPKTMQEAPKYDDVFAEVNRYFIEQIARCEQAGIAKEKLLLDPGFGFGKNLSHNYSLLARLAEFHHFNLPLLVGMSRKSMIGQLLNVVPSERLSGSLACAVIAAMQGAHIIRVHDVKETVEAMRVVEATLSAKENKRYGVIVNISVPMGFVVV
;
A
#
# COMPACT_ATOMS: atom_id res chain seq x y z
N MET A 1 0.82 -10.21 9.78
CA MET A 1 -0.08 -9.18 9.23
C MET A 1 -1.19 -9.89 8.48
N ILE A 2 -2.46 -9.70 8.85
CA ILE A 2 -3.59 -10.37 8.17
C ILE A 2 -3.99 -9.48 6.98
N SER A 3 -3.81 -9.96 5.74
CA SER A 3 -4.21 -9.30 4.48
C SER A 3 -5.31 -10.12 3.79
N ALA A 4 -6.57 -9.89 4.14
CA ALA A 4 -7.73 -10.53 3.51
C ALA A 4 -8.98 -9.69 3.79
N PRO A 5 -10.06 -9.77 2.98
CA PRO A 5 -11.34 -9.21 3.39
C PRO A 5 -11.69 -9.77 4.77
N PHE A 6 -11.84 -8.89 5.75
CA PHE A 6 -11.90 -9.24 7.17
C PHE A 6 -12.93 -10.35 7.43
N PRO A 7 -12.53 -11.52 7.96
CA PRO A 7 -13.48 -12.53 8.36
C PRO A 7 -14.29 -12.03 9.58
N ASN A 8 -15.54 -12.48 9.63
CA ASN A 8 -16.59 -12.16 10.60
C ASN A 8 -16.11 -11.49 11.92
N LEU A 9 -16.33 -10.18 12.05
CA LEU A 9 -15.94 -9.32 13.18
C LEU A 9 -16.44 -9.83 14.55
N ALA A 10 -17.51 -10.65 14.55
CA ALA A 10 -18.02 -11.31 15.75
C ALA A 10 -17.01 -12.30 16.38
N LEU A 11 -16.15 -12.91 15.56
CA LEU A 11 -15.12 -13.86 16.04
C LEU A 11 -14.00 -13.14 16.80
N TRP A 12 -13.66 -11.91 16.40
CA TRP A 12 -12.58 -11.13 17.01
C TRP A 12 -12.92 -10.69 18.44
N ARG A 13 -14.15 -10.20 18.66
CA ARG A 13 -14.64 -9.84 20.02
C ARG A 13 -14.58 -11.01 21.00
N ARG A 14 -14.74 -12.25 20.53
CA ARG A 14 -14.80 -13.45 21.39
C ARG A 14 -13.44 -13.92 21.91
N LEU A 15 -12.33 -13.57 21.27
CA LEU A 15 -11.04 -14.22 21.53
C LEU A 15 -10.15 -13.53 22.58
N GLN A 16 -10.52 -12.36 23.12
CA GLN A 16 -9.74 -11.59 24.12
C GLN A 16 -8.22 -11.49 23.81
N LYS A 17 -7.84 -11.55 22.53
CA LYS A 17 -6.43 -11.51 22.12
C LYS A 17 -5.94 -10.06 22.09
N PRO A 18 -4.63 -9.81 22.32
CA PRO A 18 -4.06 -8.49 22.09
C PRO A 18 -4.41 -8.04 20.66
N VAL A 19 -5.04 -6.88 20.52
CA VAL A 19 -5.48 -6.37 19.22
C VAL A 19 -4.22 -6.03 18.41
N LEU A 20 -3.89 -6.94 17.49
CA LEU A 20 -2.77 -6.83 16.56
C LEU A 20 -3.04 -5.72 15.53
N PRO A 21 -2.00 -5.10 14.96
CA PRO A 21 -2.16 -4.22 13.81
C PRO A 21 -2.80 -4.93 12.61
N VAL A 22 -3.62 -4.19 11.90
CA VAL A 22 -4.52 -4.66 10.84
C VAL A 22 -4.21 -3.91 9.56
N CYS A 23 -3.94 -4.65 8.47
CA CYS A 23 -3.78 -4.05 7.15
C CYS A 23 -5.07 -4.17 6.33
N LEU A 24 -5.67 -3.03 6.00
CA LEU A 24 -6.82 -2.93 5.12
C LEU A 24 -6.33 -2.82 3.68
N MET A 25 -6.51 -3.88 2.90
CA MET A 25 -6.12 -3.92 1.49
C MET A 25 -7.33 -3.79 0.59
N HIS A 26 -7.27 -2.92 -0.43
CA HIS A 26 -8.31 -2.83 -1.45
C HIS A 26 -8.17 -3.93 -2.51
N MET A 27 -9.28 -4.59 -2.85
CA MET A 27 -9.38 -5.52 -3.97
C MET A 27 -10.77 -5.40 -4.60
N GLN A 28 -10.84 -5.26 -5.92
CA GLN A 28 -12.10 -5.34 -6.65
C GLN A 28 -12.35 -6.78 -7.09
N GLY A 29 -13.54 -7.30 -6.82
CA GLY A 29 -13.90 -8.68 -7.11
C GLY A 29 -13.20 -9.70 -6.21
N ASN A 30 -13.11 -10.94 -6.68
CA ASN A 30 -12.51 -12.05 -5.93
C ASN A 30 -11.17 -12.43 -6.57
N PRO A 31 -10.22 -13.03 -5.84
CA PRO A 31 -8.89 -13.37 -6.39
C PRO A 31 -8.93 -14.20 -7.69
N LYS A 32 -10.01 -14.97 -7.89
CA LYS A 32 -10.23 -15.79 -9.08
C LYS A 32 -10.68 -15.00 -10.32
N THR A 33 -11.45 -13.92 -10.15
CA THR A 33 -12.11 -13.19 -11.26
C THR A 33 -11.65 -11.73 -11.39
N MET A 34 -10.88 -11.21 -10.43
CA MET A 34 -10.53 -9.79 -10.36
C MET A 34 -9.79 -9.25 -11.59
N GLN A 35 -9.11 -10.11 -12.36
CA GLN A 35 -8.32 -9.68 -13.52
C GLN A 35 -9.08 -9.72 -14.85
N GLU A 36 -10.32 -10.20 -14.89
CA GLU A 36 -11.04 -10.44 -16.16
C GLU A 36 -11.44 -9.13 -16.86
N ALA A 37 -12.00 -8.17 -16.13
CA ALA A 37 -12.36 -6.86 -16.66
C ALA A 37 -12.53 -5.81 -15.56
N PRO A 38 -11.46 -5.46 -14.80
CA PRO A 38 -11.56 -4.45 -13.76
C PRO A 38 -11.89 -3.08 -14.38
N LYS A 39 -13.02 -2.51 -13.97
CA LYS A 39 -13.49 -1.18 -14.40
C LYS A 39 -13.64 -0.29 -13.18
N TYR A 40 -13.10 0.92 -13.31
CA TYR A 40 -13.27 2.01 -12.36
C TYR A 40 -13.59 3.26 -13.16
N ASP A 41 -14.43 4.13 -12.61
CA ASP A 41 -14.64 5.46 -13.17
C ASP A 41 -13.46 6.37 -12.78
N ASP A 42 -13.08 6.32 -11.50
CA ASP A 42 -11.82 6.85 -10.96
C ASP A 42 -11.30 5.88 -9.89
N VAL A 43 -10.25 5.13 -10.24
CA VAL A 43 -9.65 4.13 -9.34
C VAL A 43 -9.22 4.72 -8.00
N PHE A 44 -8.72 5.96 -7.97
CA PHE A 44 -8.29 6.58 -6.73
C PHE A 44 -9.50 6.92 -5.87
N ALA A 45 -10.53 7.55 -6.44
CA ALA A 45 -11.73 7.94 -5.70
C ALA A 45 -12.44 6.72 -5.09
N GLU A 46 -12.51 5.62 -5.84
CA GLU A 46 -13.12 4.37 -5.38
C GLU A 46 -12.29 3.69 -4.29
N VAL A 47 -10.97 3.60 -4.44
CA VAL A 47 -10.08 3.06 -3.40
C VAL A 47 -10.13 3.92 -2.13
N ASN A 48 -10.20 5.24 -2.29
CA ASN A 48 -10.35 6.19 -1.19
C ASN A 48 -11.67 5.99 -0.43
N ARG A 49 -12.79 5.86 -1.15
CA ARG A 49 -14.11 5.57 -0.56
C ARG A 49 -14.12 4.24 0.19
N TYR A 50 -13.51 3.20 -0.40
CA TYR A 50 -13.36 1.91 0.27
C TYR A 50 -12.63 2.03 1.61
N PHE A 51 -11.54 2.79 1.69
CA PHE A 51 -10.84 2.98 2.96
C PHE A 51 -11.69 3.71 4.00
N ILE A 52 -12.45 4.73 3.63
CA ILE A 52 -13.39 5.40 4.53
C ILE A 52 -14.37 4.38 5.14
N GLU A 53 -14.98 3.55 4.30
CA GLU A 53 -15.94 2.53 4.74
C GLU A 53 -15.31 1.45 5.64
N GLN A 54 -14.13 0.95 5.28
CA GLN A 54 -13.48 -0.11 6.06
C GLN A 54 -12.92 0.39 7.39
N ILE A 55 -12.40 1.63 7.44
CA ILE A 55 -11.97 2.24 8.71
C ILE A 55 -13.17 2.35 9.65
N ALA A 56 -14.29 2.92 9.19
CA ALA A 56 -15.49 3.06 10.00
C ALA A 56 -16.02 1.69 10.49
N ARG A 57 -15.98 0.67 9.63
CA ARG A 57 -16.37 -0.71 9.99
C ARG A 57 -15.47 -1.30 11.07
N CYS A 58 -14.16 -1.07 11.02
CA CYS A 58 -13.21 -1.51 12.03
C CYS A 58 -13.43 -0.79 13.37
N GLU A 59 -13.65 0.52 13.35
CA GLU A 59 -13.94 1.32 14.55
C GLU A 59 -15.23 0.84 15.24
N GLN A 60 -16.30 0.61 14.47
CA GLN A 60 -17.57 0.06 15.00
C GLN A 60 -17.39 -1.34 15.64
N ALA A 61 -16.40 -2.11 15.17
CA ALA A 61 -16.08 -3.40 15.75
C ALA A 61 -15.25 -3.31 17.04
N GLY A 62 -14.71 -2.13 17.37
CA GLY A 62 -13.82 -1.88 18.50
C GLY A 62 -12.33 -1.96 18.18
N ILE A 63 -11.95 -1.91 16.89
CA ILE A 63 -10.54 -1.82 16.47
C ILE A 63 -10.19 -0.34 16.38
N ALA A 64 -9.27 0.11 17.24
CA ALA A 64 -8.80 1.50 17.25
C ALA A 64 -8.11 1.87 15.93
N LYS A 65 -8.36 3.07 15.42
CA LYS A 65 -7.86 3.56 14.12
C LYS A 65 -6.33 3.48 14.04
N GLU A 66 -5.63 3.74 15.13
CA GLU A 66 -4.16 3.73 15.23
C GLU A 66 -3.56 2.33 14.99
N LYS A 67 -4.38 1.28 15.01
CA LYS A 67 -3.98 -0.10 14.71
C LYS A 67 -4.15 -0.45 13.23
N LEU A 68 -4.66 0.47 12.42
CA LEU A 68 -4.92 0.23 11.00
C LEU A 68 -3.74 0.67 10.14
N LEU A 69 -3.51 -0.06 9.06
CA LEU A 69 -2.63 0.27 7.95
C LEU A 69 -3.44 0.17 6.66
N LEU A 70 -3.06 0.94 5.64
CA LEU A 70 -3.77 0.95 4.36
C LEU A 70 -2.87 0.41 3.24
N ASP A 71 -3.40 -0.48 2.41
CA ASP A 71 -2.75 -0.98 1.18
C ASP A 71 -3.69 -0.78 -0.03
N PRO A 72 -3.33 0.09 -1.00
CA PRO A 72 -4.12 0.32 -2.22
C PRO A 72 -4.34 -0.93 -3.08
N GLY A 73 -3.60 -2.02 -2.82
CA GLY A 73 -3.78 -3.32 -3.45
C GLY A 73 -3.40 -3.30 -4.92
N PHE A 74 -2.14 -2.95 -5.21
CA PHE A 74 -1.58 -3.00 -6.56
C PHE A 74 -1.75 -4.40 -7.17
N GLY A 75 -2.24 -4.50 -8.40
CA GLY A 75 -2.48 -5.78 -9.07
C GLY A 75 -3.63 -6.60 -8.50
N PHE A 76 -4.47 -6.05 -7.60
CA PHE A 76 -5.69 -6.70 -7.12
C PHE A 76 -6.93 -6.05 -7.72
N GLY A 77 -7.38 -6.62 -8.85
CA GLY A 77 -8.50 -6.09 -9.63
C GLY A 77 -8.19 -4.76 -10.29
N LYS A 78 -7.01 -4.62 -10.90
CA LYS A 78 -6.52 -3.36 -11.48
C LYS A 78 -5.68 -3.64 -12.71
N ASN A 79 -5.98 -2.97 -13.82
CA ASN A 79 -5.19 -3.02 -15.05
C ASN A 79 -3.91 -2.16 -14.93
N LEU A 80 -3.13 -2.09 -16.01
CA LEU A 80 -1.86 -1.35 -16.02
C LEU A 80 -2.03 0.13 -15.66
N SER A 81 -2.96 0.84 -16.30
CA SER A 81 -3.18 2.27 -16.07
C SER A 81 -3.64 2.53 -14.64
N HIS A 82 -4.59 1.75 -14.12
CA HIS A 82 -5.08 1.87 -12.75
C HIS A 82 -3.97 1.75 -11.71
N ASN A 83 -3.03 0.81 -11.90
CA ASN A 83 -1.90 0.63 -10.99
C ASN A 83 -0.97 1.85 -10.99
N TYR A 84 -0.63 2.40 -12.16
CA TYR A 84 0.23 3.58 -12.22
C TYR A 84 -0.48 4.86 -11.77
N SER A 85 -1.78 5.00 -12.00
CA SER A 85 -2.58 6.10 -11.44
C SER A 85 -2.55 6.11 -9.91
N LEU A 86 -2.67 4.94 -9.28
CA LEU A 86 -2.56 4.83 -7.82
C LEU A 86 -1.15 5.10 -7.31
N LEU A 87 -0.12 4.65 -8.02
CA LEU A 87 1.26 4.94 -7.63
C LEU A 87 1.58 6.43 -7.77
N ALA A 88 1.08 7.10 -8.80
CA ALA A 88 1.28 8.54 -9.01
C ALA A 88 0.58 9.41 -7.95
N ARG A 89 -0.53 8.91 -7.40
CA ARG A 89 -1.36 9.61 -6.40
C ARG A 89 -1.20 9.03 -4.98
N LEU A 90 -0.16 8.23 -4.74
CA LEU A 90 0.00 7.50 -3.48
C LEU A 90 0.10 8.44 -2.28
N ALA A 91 0.79 9.58 -2.44
CA ALA A 91 0.93 10.59 -1.39
C ALA A 91 -0.41 11.17 -0.92
N GLU A 92 -1.46 11.17 -1.76
CA GLU A 92 -2.76 11.70 -1.37
C GLU A 92 -3.41 10.87 -0.26
N PHE A 93 -3.16 9.54 -0.18
CA PHE A 93 -3.70 8.68 0.88
C PHE A 93 -3.20 9.03 2.29
N HIS A 94 -2.20 9.89 2.43
CA HIS A 94 -1.75 10.38 3.74
C HIS A 94 -2.81 11.20 4.48
N HIS A 95 -3.86 11.71 3.81
CA HIS A 95 -4.96 12.42 4.48
C HIS A 95 -5.66 11.57 5.55
N PHE A 96 -5.58 10.24 5.46
CA PHE A 96 -6.12 9.33 6.48
C PHE A 96 -5.35 9.35 7.80
N ASN A 97 -4.12 9.88 7.80
CA ASN A 97 -3.17 9.86 8.91
C ASN A 97 -2.87 8.43 9.41
N LEU A 98 -2.74 7.49 8.47
CA LEU A 98 -2.46 6.08 8.73
C LEU A 98 -1.21 5.61 7.96
N PRO A 99 -0.46 4.62 8.48
CA PRO A 99 0.65 4.04 7.75
C PRO A 99 0.19 3.40 6.43
N LEU A 100 0.94 3.68 5.36
CA LEU A 100 0.73 3.06 4.06
C LEU A 100 1.68 1.87 3.88
N LEU A 101 1.11 0.73 3.52
CA LEU A 101 1.82 -0.44 3.06
C LEU A 101 1.63 -0.60 1.56
N VAL A 102 2.72 -0.87 0.84
CA VAL A 102 2.67 -1.12 -0.60
C VAL A 102 3.41 -2.38 -0.97
N GLY A 103 2.86 -3.16 -1.91
CA GLY A 103 3.52 -4.34 -2.46
C GLY A 103 3.44 -4.35 -3.97
N MET A 104 4.53 -4.00 -4.66
CA MET A 104 4.60 -3.97 -6.12
C MET A 104 5.66 -4.94 -6.70
N SER A 105 6.51 -5.50 -5.83
CA SER A 105 7.63 -6.36 -6.24
C SER A 105 7.17 -7.51 -7.14
N ARG A 106 7.83 -7.61 -8.31
CA ARG A 106 7.63 -8.62 -9.36
C ARG A 106 6.20 -8.74 -9.93
N LYS A 107 5.31 -7.78 -9.64
CA LYS A 107 3.90 -7.82 -10.11
C LYS A 107 3.76 -7.61 -11.62
N SER A 108 2.58 -7.99 -12.12
CA SER A 108 2.20 -7.87 -13.53
C SER A 108 2.33 -6.46 -14.08
N MET A 109 2.08 -5.41 -13.28
CA MET A 109 2.24 -4.02 -13.75
C MET A 109 3.65 -3.73 -14.29
N ILE A 110 4.69 -4.31 -13.68
CA ILE A 110 6.07 -4.15 -14.14
C ILE A 110 6.31 -5.02 -15.38
N GLY A 111 5.86 -6.27 -15.33
CA GLY A 111 6.04 -7.22 -16.43
C GLY A 111 5.34 -6.81 -17.72
N GLN A 112 4.14 -6.27 -17.62
CA GLN A 112 3.36 -5.76 -18.75
C GLN A 112 3.96 -4.48 -19.32
N LEU A 113 4.48 -3.58 -18.48
CA LEU A 113 5.12 -2.35 -18.92
C LEU A 113 6.43 -2.63 -19.67
N LEU A 114 7.29 -3.50 -19.11
CA LEU A 114 8.62 -3.78 -19.64
C LEU A 114 8.65 -4.95 -20.63
N ASN A 115 7.53 -5.67 -20.78
CA ASN A 115 7.42 -6.92 -21.55
C ASN A 115 8.43 -8.00 -21.10
N VAL A 116 8.51 -8.26 -19.79
CA VAL A 116 9.48 -9.20 -19.19
C VAL A 116 8.83 -10.21 -18.23
N VAL A 117 9.50 -11.35 -18.08
CA VAL A 117 9.12 -12.44 -17.17
C VAL A 117 9.40 -12.07 -15.70
N PRO A 118 8.76 -12.72 -14.70
CA PRO A 118 8.93 -12.37 -13.29
C PRO A 118 10.36 -12.36 -12.76
N SER A 119 11.26 -13.19 -13.31
CA SER A 119 12.68 -13.24 -12.94
C SER A 119 13.43 -11.95 -13.24
N GLU A 120 13.00 -11.20 -14.26
CA GLU A 120 13.68 -10.01 -14.81
C GLU A 120 13.10 -8.69 -14.30
N ARG A 121 12.16 -8.73 -13.35
CA ARG A 121 11.44 -7.54 -12.86
C ARG A 121 12.14 -6.79 -11.72
N LEU A 122 13.38 -7.13 -11.39
CA LEU A 122 14.08 -6.54 -10.23
C LEU A 122 14.19 -5.01 -10.37
N SER A 123 14.75 -4.51 -11.46
CA SER A 123 14.95 -3.06 -11.65
C SER A 123 13.64 -2.27 -11.62
N GLY A 124 12.59 -2.79 -12.28
CA GLY A 124 11.26 -2.18 -12.22
C GLY A 124 10.63 -2.25 -10.83
N SER A 125 10.92 -3.30 -10.05
CA SER A 125 10.45 -3.45 -8.66
C SER A 125 11.12 -2.42 -7.74
N LEU A 126 12.42 -2.23 -7.88
CA LEU A 126 13.18 -1.22 -7.15
C LEU A 126 12.72 0.19 -7.49
N ALA A 127 12.49 0.48 -8.78
CA ALA A 127 11.94 1.77 -9.21
C ALA A 127 10.58 2.05 -8.55
N CYS A 128 9.66 1.08 -8.55
CA CYS A 128 8.37 1.22 -7.88
C CYS A 128 8.51 1.43 -6.36
N ALA A 129 9.41 0.69 -5.71
CA ALA A 129 9.69 0.84 -4.28
C ALA A 129 10.20 2.25 -3.95
N VAL A 130 11.18 2.76 -4.71
CA VAL A 130 11.73 4.11 -4.53
C VAL A 130 10.66 5.17 -4.74
N ILE A 131 9.86 5.07 -5.81
CA ILE A 131 8.77 6.03 -6.08
C ILE A 131 7.77 6.07 -4.91
N ALA A 132 7.38 4.91 -4.39
CA ALA A 132 6.45 4.86 -3.26
C ALA A 132 7.07 5.37 -1.95
N ALA A 133 8.33 5.03 -1.68
CA ALA A 133 9.06 5.48 -0.50
C ALA A 133 9.24 7.01 -0.50
N MET A 134 9.57 7.60 -1.65
CA MET A 134 9.69 9.05 -1.82
C MET A 134 8.37 9.79 -1.60
N GLN A 135 7.24 9.12 -1.88
CA GLN A 135 5.89 9.60 -1.57
C GLN A 135 5.45 9.31 -0.12
N GLY A 136 6.33 8.73 0.71
CA GLY A 136 6.09 8.49 2.12
C GLY A 136 5.37 7.18 2.46
N ALA A 137 5.40 6.15 1.59
CA ALA A 137 5.02 4.80 2.01
C ALA A 137 5.85 4.35 3.20
N HIS A 138 5.24 3.71 4.20
CA HIS A 138 5.91 3.37 5.46
C HIS A 138 6.43 1.93 5.44
N ILE A 139 5.71 1.05 4.75
CA ILE A 139 6.07 -0.37 4.64
C ILE A 139 6.11 -0.77 3.17
N ILE A 140 7.22 -1.36 2.74
CA ILE A 140 7.39 -1.85 1.37
C ILE A 140 7.53 -3.37 1.41
N ARG A 141 6.55 -4.06 0.82
CA ARG A 141 6.52 -5.52 0.72
C ARG A 141 7.23 -6.00 -0.55
N VAL A 142 8.30 -6.80 -0.39
CA VAL A 142 9.15 -7.23 -1.50
C VAL A 142 9.57 -8.70 -1.44
N HIS A 143 10.00 -9.24 -2.59
CA HIS A 143 10.70 -10.53 -2.65
C HIS A 143 12.21 -10.36 -2.46
N ASP A 144 12.76 -9.26 -3.00
CA ASP A 144 14.20 -8.97 -3.08
C ASP A 144 14.59 -7.97 -1.97
N VAL A 145 14.74 -8.49 -0.75
CA VAL A 145 14.90 -7.68 0.47
C VAL A 145 16.21 -6.89 0.46
N LYS A 146 17.32 -7.53 0.12
CA LYS A 146 18.66 -6.93 0.19
C LYS A 146 18.74 -5.67 -0.67
N GLU A 147 18.38 -5.80 -1.94
CA GLU A 147 18.43 -4.75 -2.95
C GLU A 147 17.45 -3.61 -2.60
N THR A 148 16.28 -3.95 -2.06
CA THR A 148 15.30 -2.95 -1.64
C THR A 148 15.80 -2.17 -0.43
N VAL A 149 16.41 -2.82 0.56
CA VAL A 149 16.99 -2.13 1.74
C VAL A 149 18.10 -1.17 1.32
N GLU A 150 18.96 -1.57 0.38
CA GLU A 150 19.99 -0.67 -0.18
C GLU A 150 19.36 0.56 -0.83
N ALA A 151 18.30 0.38 -1.63
CA ALA A 151 17.55 1.49 -2.22
C ALA A 151 16.87 2.39 -1.16
N MET A 152 16.31 1.81 -0.10
CA MET A 152 15.66 2.59 0.97
C MET A 152 16.66 3.45 1.75
N ARG A 153 17.90 2.99 1.97
CA ARG A 153 18.94 3.81 2.60
C ARG A 153 19.25 5.07 1.79
N VAL A 154 19.24 4.98 0.46
CA VAL A 154 19.41 6.14 -0.43
C VAL A 154 18.22 7.10 -0.31
N VAL A 155 16.99 6.57 -0.24
CA VAL A 155 15.78 7.37 -0.03
C VAL A 155 15.82 8.07 1.32
N GLU A 156 16.19 7.38 2.40
CA GLU A 156 16.31 7.96 3.75
C GLU A 156 17.30 9.12 3.79
N ALA A 157 18.49 8.94 3.19
CA ALA A 157 19.49 10.00 3.06
C ALA A 157 18.94 11.21 2.29
N THR A 158 18.22 10.97 1.19
CA THR A 158 17.62 12.02 0.35
C THR A 158 16.53 12.79 1.10
N LEU A 159 15.62 12.09 1.77
CA LEU A 159 14.52 12.71 2.51
C LEU A 159 14.98 13.45 3.76
N SER A 160 16.08 13.00 4.38
CA SER A 160 16.67 13.68 5.54
C SER A 160 17.28 15.04 5.18
N ALA A 161 17.77 15.20 3.95
CA ALA A 161 18.30 16.47 3.44
C ALA A 161 17.20 17.43 2.93
N LYS A 162 15.95 16.97 2.83
CA LYS A 162 14.83 17.75 2.30
C LYS A 162 14.09 18.47 3.43
N GLU A 163 13.85 19.77 3.27
CA GLU A 163 13.10 20.58 4.25
C GLU A 163 11.73 19.97 4.58
N ASN A 164 11.02 19.52 3.53
CA ASN A 164 9.79 18.72 3.65
C ASN A 164 10.15 17.26 3.41
N LYS A 165 10.13 16.41 4.44
CA LYS A 165 10.57 15.00 4.44
C LYS A 165 9.80 14.04 3.51
N ARG A 166 9.07 14.53 2.50
CA ARG A 166 8.32 13.77 1.47
C ARG A 166 8.28 14.54 0.14
N TYR A 167 8.09 13.81 -0.96
CA TYR A 167 7.74 14.37 -2.27
C TYR A 167 6.22 14.21 -2.51
N GLY A 168 5.47 15.32 -2.59
CA GLY A 168 4.01 15.31 -2.75
C GLY A 168 3.31 16.46 -2.02
N VAL A 169 1.97 16.45 -1.99
CA VAL A 169 1.13 17.47 -1.32
C VAL A 169 1.44 17.52 0.19
N ILE A 170 1.54 18.74 0.73
CA ILE A 170 1.87 19.01 2.14
C ILE A 170 0.70 18.56 3.02
N VAL A 171 0.92 17.49 3.80
CA VAL A 171 0.10 17.15 4.97
C VAL A 171 1.03 17.01 6.17
N ASN A 172 0.83 17.86 7.19
CA ASN A 172 1.57 17.83 8.44
C ASN A 172 1.26 16.52 9.18
N ILE A 173 2.19 15.58 9.18
CA ILE A 173 2.07 14.33 9.92
C ILE A 173 3.35 14.07 10.68
N SER A 174 3.22 13.86 12.00
CA SER A 174 4.30 13.41 12.88
C SER A 174 4.28 11.88 12.98
N VAL A 175 4.90 11.18 12.01
CA VAL A 175 5.26 9.75 12.16
C VAL A 175 6.79 9.64 12.21
N PRO A 176 7.38 8.84 13.13
CA PRO A 176 8.82 8.60 13.11
C PRO A 176 9.28 8.07 11.74
N MET A 177 10.38 8.65 11.25
CA MET A 177 11.04 8.23 10.01
C MET A 177 11.63 6.83 10.20
N GLY A 178 11.04 5.83 9.57
CA GLY A 178 11.58 4.49 9.47
C GLY A 178 10.79 3.69 8.45
N PHE A 179 11.45 3.19 7.40
CA PHE A 179 10.85 2.25 6.47
C PHE A 179 10.92 0.85 7.06
N VAL A 180 9.84 0.08 6.90
CA VAL A 180 9.86 -1.35 7.18
C VAL A 180 9.81 -2.10 5.85
N VAL A 181 10.88 -2.82 5.51
CA VAL A 181 10.90 -3.71 4.34
C VAL A 181 10.54 -5.12 4.81
N VAL A 182 9.47 -5.69 4.24
CA VAL A 182 8.87 -6.97 4.67
C VAL A 182 8.70 -7.94 3.51
#